data_AF-A2EJU3-F1
#
_entry.id   AF-A2EJU3-F1
#
_cell.length_a   1.000
_cell.length_b   1.000
_cell.length_c   1.000
_cell.angle_alpha   90.00
_cell.angle_beta   90.00
_cell.angle_gamma   90.00
#
_symmetry.space_group_name_H-M   'P 1'
#
loop_
_entity.id
_entity.type
_entity.pdbx_description
1 polymer ?
#
loop_
_entity_poly.entity_id
_entity_poly.type
_entity_poly.pdbx_seq_one_letter_code
_entity_poly.pdbx_strand_id
1 'polypeptide(L)'
;MIQAAPYIALGVFLAIELALVIISCVLDKNAYALIIIVPLCFAIICQFLADSYSDGYHEEGLLTVDTINWFFGVAFAASIGIPLMLWHDKLIKDIGLGLTLGAVVIQLISYWVFNCLKKKTDEDGF
;
A
#
# COMPACT_ATOMS: atom_id res chain seq x y z
N MET A 1 16.40 17.30 -8.01
CA MET A 1 15.85 17.20 -6.63
C MET A 1 14.35 16.90 -6.60
N ILE A 2 13.56 17.31 -7.62
CA ILE A 2 12.11 17.04 -7.70
C ILE A 2 11.80 15.53 -7.85
N GLN A 3 12.71 14.76 -8.45
CA GLN A 3 12.61 13.29 -8.60
C GLN A 3 12.47 12.52 -7.25
N ALA A 4 12.87 13.11 -6.12
CA ALA A 4 12.75 12.47 -4.81
C ALA A 4 11.36 12.64 -4.16
N ALA A 5 10.57 13.65 -4.59
CA ALA A 5 9.28 13.97 -3.99
C ALA A 5 8.26 12.82 -3.99
N PRO A 6 8.04 12.05 -5.08
CA PRO A 6 7.09 10.94 -5.07
C PRO A 6 7.50 9.83 -4.09
N TYR A 7 8.80 9.54 -3.96
CA TYR A 7 9.31 8.53 -3.03
C TYR A 7 9.23 8.97 -1.56
N ILE A 8 9.46 10.26 -1.28
CA ILE A 8 9.26 10.82 0.06
C ILE A 8 7.78 10.70 0.46
N ALA A 9 6.86 11.00 -0.47
CA ALA A 9 5.43 10.86 -0.23
C ALA A 9 5.06 9.41 0.11
N LEU A 10 5.54 8.42 -0.65
CA LEU A 10 5.34 7.00 -0.34
C LEU A 10 5.81 6.64 1.08
N GLY A 11 6.99 7.10 1.48
CA GLY A 11 7.52 6.84 2.81
C GLY A 11 6.67 7.44 3.94
N VAL A 12 6.14 8.65 3.75
CA VAL A 12 5.24 9.29 4.71
C VAL A 12 3.91 8.54 4.82
N PHE A 13 3.32 8.14 3.70
CA PHE A 13 2.08 7.38 3.71
C PHE A 13 2.24 6.01 4.38
N LEU A 14 3.32 5.28 4.06
CA LEU A 14 3.63 4.01 4.72
C LEU A 14 3.74 4.18 6.24
N ALA A 15 4.41 5.24 6.71
CA ALA A 15 4.52 5.50 8.15
C ALA A 15 3.15 5.74 8.82
N ILE A 16 2.26 6.46 8.14
CA ILE A 16 0.89 6.72 8.63
C ILE A 16 0.07 5.42 8.67
N GLU A 17 0.13 4.60 7.61
CA GLU A 17 -0.56 3.32 7.53
C GLU A 17 -0.12 2.37 8.64
N LEU A 18 1.20 2.23 8.83
CA LEU A 18 1.76 1.43 9.91
C LEU A 18 1.31 1.95 11.28
N ALA A 19 1.30 3.27 11.48
CA ALA A 19 0.83 3.88 12.72
C ALA A 19 -0.64 3.54 12.98
N LEU A 20 -1.52 3.59 11.98
CA LEU A 20 -2.93 3.21 12.12
C LEU A 20 -3.11 1.74 12.51
N VAL A 21 -2.36 0.84 11.87
CA VAL A 21 -2.41 -0.60 12.21
C VAL A 21 -1.89 -0.85 13.63
N ILE A 22 -0.81 -0.17 14.04
CA ILE A 22 -0.28 -0.29 15.42
C ILE A 22 -1.29 0.26 16.44
N ILE A 23 -1.89 1.43 16.17
CA ILE A 23 -2.93 2.02 17.03
C ILE A 23 -4.13 1.06 17.16
N SER A 24 -4.55 0.43 16.05
CA SER A 24 -5.59 -0.62 16.07
C SER A 24 -5.22 -1.75 17.03
N CYS A 25 -3.98 -2.24 16.99
CA CYS A 25 -3.53 -3.31 17.87
C CYS A 25 -3.56 -2.91 19.35
N VAL A 26 -3.15 -1.66 19.65
CA VAL A 26 -3.16 -1.13 21.02
C VAL A 26 -4.58 -0.98 21.56
N LEU A 27 -5.51 -0.45 20.76
CA LEU A 27 -6.90 -0.26 21.17
C LEU A 27 -7.64 -1.58 21.37
N ASP A 28 -7.38 -2.55 20.50
CA ASP A 28 -7.98 -3.88 20.61
C ASP A 28 -7.29 -4.76 21.66
N LYS A 29 -6.12 -4.32 22.17
CA LYS A 29 -5.21 -5.09 23.04
C LYS A 29 -4.87 -6.44 22.43
N ASN A 30 -4.70 -6.45 21.10
CA ASN A 30 -4.54 -7.66 20.32
C ASN A 30 -3.58 -7.43 19.15
N ALA A 31 -2.69 -8.39 18.89
CA ALA A 31 -1.68 -8.29 17.85
C ALA A 31 -2.15 -8.78 16.48
N TYR A 32 -3.34 -9.39 16.34
CA TYR A 32 -3.78 -9.97 15.06
C TYR A 32 -3.85 -8.95 13.92
N ALA A 33 -4.17 -7.68 14.19
CA ALA A 33 -4.19 -6.65 13.15
C ALA A 33 -2.81 -6.41 12.50
N LEU A 34 -1.69 -6.79 13.13
CA LEU A 34 -0.35 -6.70 12.55
C LEU A 34 -0.19 -7.56 11.29
N ILE A 35 -0.99 -8.61 11.12
CA ILE A 35 -0.88 -9.48 9.93
C ILE A 35 -1.17 -8.71 8.63
N ILE A 36 -1.92 -7.60 8.72
CA ILE A 36 -2.31 -6.73 7.61
C ILE A 36 -1.12 -5.91 7.09
N ILE A 37 -0.06 -5.76 7.89
CA ILE A 37 1.17 -5.08 7.45
C ILE A 37 1.80 -5.82 6.26
N VAL A 38 1.71 -7.15 6.20
CA VAL A 38 2.31 -7.94 5.13
C VAL A 38 1.73 -7.57 3.75
N PRO A 39 0.41 -7.65 3.51
CA PRO A 39 -0.16 -7.27 2.23
C PRO A 39 -0.04 -5.76 1.95
N LEU A 40 -0.05 -4.88 2.96
CA LEU A 40 0.19 -3.44 2.76
C LEU A 40 1.60 -3.15 2.25
N CYS A 41 2.63 -3.67 2.92
CA CYS A 41 4.01 -3.52 2.49
C CYS A 41 4.23 -4.14 1.09
N PHE A 42 3.62 -5.30 0.83
CA PHE A 42 3.70 -5.94 -0.48
C PHE A 42 3.06 -5.08 -1.58
N ALA A 43 1.91 -4.44 -1.32
CA ALA A 43 1.29 -3.50 -2.26
C ALA A 43 2.22 -2.32 -2.61
N ILE A 44 2.89 -1.73 -1.63
CA ILE A 44 3.85 -0.64 -1.88
C ILE A 44 5.05 -1.12 -2.71
N ILE A 45 5.57 -2.31 -2.42
CA ILE A 45 6.66 -2.91 -3.20
C ILE A 45 6.21 -3.11 -4.66
N CYS A 46 5.01 -3.66 -4.88
CA CYS A 46 4.46 -3.81 -6.22
C CYS A 46 4.30 -2.46 -6.92
N GLN A 47 3.83 -1.43 -6.23
CA GLN A 47 3.73 -0.08 -6.79
C GLN A 47 5.09 0.46 -7.23
N PHE A 48 6.12 0.34 -6.40
CA PHE A 48 7.48 0.75 -6.74
C PHE A 48 8.07 -0.05 -7.92
N LEU A 49 7.84 -1.37 -7.94
CA LEU A 49 8.32 -2.24 -9.02
C LEU A 49 7.61 -1.95 -10.35
N ALA A 50 6.28 -1.74 -10.34
CA ALA A 50 5.52 -1.40 -11.54
C ALA A 50 6.07 -0.13 -12.19
N ASP A 51 6.42 0.85 -11.34
CA ASP A 51 7.04 2.09 -11.77
C ASP A 51 8.42 1.88 -12.41
N SER A 52 9.27 1.09 -11.75
CA SER A 52 10.64 0.80 -12.21
C SER A 52 10.66 0.00 -13.53
N TYR A 53 9.67 -0.87 -13.74
CA TYR A 53 9.52 -1.66 -14.97
C TYR A 53 8.81 -0.90 -16.10
N SER A 54 8.01 0.13 -15.78
CA SER A 54 7.41 1.01 -16.78
C SER A 54 8.47 1.86 -17.51
N ASP A 55 9.54 2.25 -16.82
CA ASP A 55 10.56 3.17 -17.36
C ASP A 55 11.67 2.46 -18.16
N GLY A 56 11.67 1.13 -18.23
CA GLY A 56 12.68 0.33 -18.92
C GLY A 56 12.08 -0.79 -19.76
N TYR A 57 12.54 -0.92 -21.02
CA TYR A 57 12.23 -1.95 -22.02
C TYR A 57 12.42 -3.41 -21.52
N HIS A 58 11.65 -3.84 -20.52
CA HIS A 58 11.73 -5.15 -19.87
C HIS A 58 10.45 -5.97 -20.06
N GLU A 59 9.87 -5.92 -21.26
CA GLU A 59 8.68 -6.72 -21.60
C GLU A 59 8.97 -8.22 -21.84
N GLU A 60 10.24 -8.64 -21.90
CA GLU A 60 10.61 -10.03 -22.25
C GLU A 60 10.80 -10.98 -21.05
N GLY A 61 10.28 -10.64 -19.86
CA GLY A 61 10.44 -11.43 -18.63
C GLY A 61 9.14 -12.01 -18.05
N LEU A 62 9.27 -12.92 -17.08
CA LEU A 62 8.14 -13.48 -16.31
C LEU A 62 7.48 -12.44 -15.39
N LEU A 63 8.21 -11.37 -15.07
CA LEU A 63 7.75 -10.19 -14.33
C LEU A 63 7.55 -9.03 -15.32
N THR A 64 6.36 -8.93 -15.88
CA THR A 64 5.91 -7.77 -16.65
C THR A 64 5.19 -6.77 -15.74
N VAL A 65 4.97 -5.54 -16.22
CA VAL A 65 4.15 -4.53 -15.52
C VAL A 65 2.76 -5.08 -15.20
N ASP A 66 2.16 -5.85 -16.11
CA ASP A 66 0.86 -6.49 -15.90
C ASP A 66 0.89 -7.51 -14.76
N THR A 67 1.94 -8.35 -14.70
CA THR A 67 2.11 -9.31 -13.59
C THR A 67 2.26 -8.58 -12.25
N ILE A 68 3.01 -7.47 -12.22
CA ILE A 68 3.19 -6.67 -11.00
C ILE A 68 1.88 -6.00 -10.58
N ASN A 69 1.12 -5.46 -11.53
CA ASN A 69 -0.21 -4.88 -11.28
C ASN A 69 -1.21 -5.93 -10.78
N TRP A 70 -1.11 -7.17 -11.27
CA TRP A 70 -1.90 -8.28 -10.75
C TRP A 70 -1.55 -8.58 -9.28
N PHE A 71 -0.27 -8.66 -8.93
CA PHE A 71 0.17 -8.83 -7.54
C PHE A 71 -0.29 -7.68 -6.65
N PHE A 72 -0.22 -6.43 -7.14
CA PHE A 72 -0.76 -5.27 -6.43
C PHE A 72 -2.26 -5.43 -6.13
N GLY A 73 -3.05 -5.86 -7.12
CA GLY A 73 -4.48 -6.12 -6.95
C GLY A 73 -4.77 -7.22 -5.92
N VAL A 74 -3.99 -8.31 -5.93
CA VAL A 74 -4.11 -9.39 -4.93
C VAL A 74 -3.74 -8.89 -3.54
N ALA A 75 -2.66 -8.13 -3.42
CA ALA A 75 -2.23 -7.51 -2.16
C ALA A 75 -3.34 -6.61 -1.60
N PHE A 76 -3.93 -5.80 -2.46
CA PHE A 76 -5.01 -4.89 -2.08
C PHE A 76 -6.27 -5.63 -1.63
N ALA A 77 -6.67 -6.67 -2.37
CA ALA A 77 -7.79 -7.53 -1.98
C ALA A 77 -7.53 -8.22 -0.63
N ALA A 78 -6.30 -8.69 -0.38
CA ALA A 78 -5.91 -9.29 0.90
C ALA A 78 -5.95 -8.27 2.05
N SER A 79 -5.50 -7.04 1.81
CA SER A 79 -5.54 -5.94 2.80
C SER A 79 -6.97 -5.58 3.23
N ILE A 80 -8.00 -5.93 2.45
CA ILE A 80 -9.41 -5.77 2.82
C ILE A 80 -9.98 -7.07 3.42
N GLY A 81 -9.74 -8.19 2.75
CA GLY A 81 -10.31 -9.49 3.11
C GLY A 81 -9.83 -9.99 4.47
N ILE A 82 -8.54 -9.83 4.78
CA ILE A 82 -7.97 -10.29 6.05
C ILE A 82 -8.57 -9.53 7.26
N PRO A 83 -8.61 -8.18 7.30
CA PRO A 83 -9.26 -7.47 8.40
C PRO A 83 -10.74 -7.84 8.55
N LEU A 84 -11.48 -7.99 7.44
CA LEU A 84 -12.89 -8.42 7.50
C LEU A 84 -13.04 -9.82 8.08
N MET A 85 -12.16 -10.76 7.73
CA MET A 85 -12.17 -12.12 8.29
C MET A 85 -11.83 -12.10 9.79
N LEU A 86 -10.80 -11.35 10.19
CA LEU A 86 -10.43 -11.20 11.61
C LEU A 86 -11.55 -10.55 12.42
N TRP A 87 -12.29 -9.61 11.83
CA TRP A 87 -13.43 -8.98 12.47
C TRP A 87 -14.61 -9.94 12.60
N HIS A 88 -14.91 -10.69 11.54
CA HIS A 88 -15.94 -11.74 11.55
C HIS A 88 -15.68 -12.78 12.64
N ASP A 89 -14.42 -13.17 12.82
CA ASP A 89 -13.99 -14.13 13.86
C ASP A 89 -13.84 -13.49 15.26
N LYS A 90 -14.21 -12.20 15.40
CA LYS A 90 -14.15 -11.40 16.64
C LYS A 90 -12.76 -11.28 17.24
N LEU A 91 -11.72 -11.41 16.40
CA LEU A 91 -10.32 -11.23 16.80
C LEU A 91 -9.92 -9.75 16.84
N ILE A 92 -10.54 -8.92 16.00
CA ILE A 92 -10.44 -7.45 16.05
C ILE A 92 -11.83 -6.85 16.30
N LYS A 93 -11.88 -5.68 16.94
CA LYS A 93 -13.14 -4.98 17.26
C LYS A 93 -13.48 -3.99 16.16
N ASP A 94 -14.68 -3.40 16.22
CA ASP A 94 -15.17 -2.43 15.22
C ASP A 94 -14.22 -1.25 15.04
N ILE A 95 -13.65 -0.73 16.13
CA ILE A 95 -12.69 0.38 16.07
C ILE A 95 -11.39 -0.05 15.38
N GLY A 96 -10.88 -1.23 15.70
CA GLY A 96 -9.69 -1.78 15.04
C GLY A 96 -9.92 -2.09 13.57
N LEU A 97 -11.09 -2.62 13.21
CA LEU A 97 -11.50 -2.77 11.81
C LEU A 97 -11.54 -1.41 11.11
N GLY A 98 -12.12 -0.39 11.72
CA GLY A 98 -12.19 0.96 11.14
C GLY A 98 -10.80 1.56 10.88
N LEU A 99 -9.86 1.38 11.81
CA LEU A 99 -8.49 1.87 11.67
C LEU A 99 -7.69 1.09 10.61
N THR A 100 -7.84 -0.23 10.57
CA THR A 100 -7.16 -1.07 9.57
C THR A 100 -7.70 -0.82 8.17
N LEU A 101 -9.01 -0.73 7.98
CA LEU A 101 -9.60 -0.29 6.70
C LEU A 101 -9.22 1.15 6.35
N GLY A 102 -9.08 2.03 7.36
CA GLY A 102 -8.56 3.38 7.20
C GLY A 102 -7.15 3.39 6.61
N ALA A 103 -6.26 2.51 7.07
CA ALA A 103 -4.93 2.34 6.47
C ALA A 103 -5.02 1.92 4.99
N VAL A 104 -5.95 1.03 4.64
CA VAL A 104 -6.18 0.63 3.23
C VAL A 104 -6.66 1.80 2.36
N VAL A 105 -7.50 2.69 2.89
CA VAL A 105 -7.91 3.91 2.18
C VAL A 105 -6.72 4.85 1.98
N ILE A 106 -5.85 4.99 2.99
CA ILE A 106 -4.63 5.80 2.87
C ILE A 106 -3.70 5.22 1.80
N GLN A 107 -3.60 3.90 1.67
CA GLN A 107 -2.84 3.24 0.61
C GLN A 107 -3.34 3.61 -0.79
N LEU A 108 -4.66 3.73 -0.99
CA LEU A 108 -5.22 4.21 -2.26
C LEU A 108 -4.88 5.68 -2.52
N ILE A 109 -4.95 6.52 -1.50
CA ILE A 109 -4.58 7.93 -1.60
C ILE A 109 -3.08 8.05 -1.93
N SER A 110 -2.23 7.25 -1.27
CA SER A 110 -0.80 7.17 -1.51
C SER A 110 -0.49 6.80 -2.97
N TYR A 111 -1.18 5.78 -3.50
CA TYR A 111 -1.07 5.38 -4.90
C TYR A 111 -1.43 6.53 -5.86
N TRP A 112 -2.54 7.21 -5.61
CA TRP A 112 -2.98 8.34 -6.44
C TRP A 112 -2.01 9.53 -6.37
N VAL A 113 -1.59 9.93 -5.17
CA VAL A 113 -0.65 11.04 -4.97
C VAL A 113 0.69 10.74 -5.62
N PHE A 114 1.20 9.52 -5.50
CA PHE A 114 2.44 9.09 -6.16
C PHE A 114 2.37 9.29 -7.68
N ASN A 115 1.32 8.78 -8.32
CA ASN A 115 1.15 8.91 -9.77
C ASN A 115 1.01 10.36 -10.22
N CYS A 116 0.29 11.19 -9.45
CA CYS A 116 0.17 12.62 -9.76
C CYS A 116 1.51 13.37 -9.62
N LEU A 117 2.30 13.06 -8.60
CA LEU A 117 3.62 13.68 -8.40
C LEU A 117 4.63 13.20 -9.45
N LYS A 118 4.59 11.92 -9.82
CA LYS A 118 5.45 11.38 -10.88
C LYS A 118 5.14 12.02 -12.23
N LYS A 119 3.87 12.05 -12.63
CA LYS A 119 3.44 12.67 -13.89
C LYS A 119 3.89 14.14 -14.00
N LYS A 120 3.80 14.91 -12.91
CA LYS A 120 4.33 16.29 -12.89
C LYS A 120 5.85 16.36 -13.07
N THR A 121 6.57 15.42 -12.46
CA THR A 121 8.04 15.37 -12.59
C THR A 121 8.44 15.11 -14.04
N ASP A 122 7.74 14.20 -14.72
CA ASP A 122 7.99 13.87 -16.13
C ASP A 122 7.61 15.03 -17.09
N GLU A 123 6.48 15.71 -16.83
CA GLU A 123 6.01 16.87 -17.63
C GLU A 123 6.93 18.09 -17.50
N ASP A 124 7.57 18.28 -16.34
CA ASP A 124 8.51 19.38 -16.09
C ASP A 124 9.90 19.14 -16.74
N GLY A 125 10.10 18.01 -17.45
CA GLY A 125 11.27 17.75 -18.29
C GLY A 125 12.56 17.43 -17.52
N PHE A 126 12.44 16.83 -16.33
CA PHE A 126 13.57 16.40 -15.50
C PHE A 126 13.71 14.88 -15.43
#